data_AF-A0A3C0K9G3-F1
#
_entry.id   AF-A0A3C0K9G3-F1
#
_cell.length_a   1.000
_cell.length_b   1.000
_cell.length_c   1.000
_cell.angle_alpha   90.00
_cell.angle_beta   90.00
_cell.angle_gamma   90.00
#
_symmetry.space_group_name_H-M   'P 1'
#
loop_
_entity.id
_entity.type
_entity.pdbx_description
1 polymer ?
#
loop_
_entity_poly.entity_id
_entity_poly.type
_entity_poly.pdbx_seq_one_letter_code
_entity_poly.pdbx_strand_id
1 'polypeptide(L)' 'MVLAAGRGERMRPLTDRTPKPLLPVRGKPLMLWPLDALRASGHRRFVVNTAWL' A
#
# COMPACT_ATOMS: atom_id res chain seq x y z
N MET A 1 5.01 -4.03 10.50
CA MET A 1 4.05 -4.76 9.66
C MET A 1 3.10 -3.73 9.03
N VAL A 2 2.77 -3.86 7.74
CA VAL A 2 1.79 -3.02 7.03
C VAL A 2 0.53 -3.84 6.80
N LEU A 3 -0.61 -3.33 7.27
CA LEU A 3 -1.91 -3.97 7.08
C LEU A 3 -2.51 -3.51 5.75
N ALA A 4 -2.52 -4.40 4.77
CA ALA A 4 -2.87 -4.09 3.38
C ALA A 4 -4.01 -4.98 2.82
N ALA A 5 -4.77 -5.63 3.71
CA ALA A 5 -5.82 -6.60 3.40
C ALA A 5 -7.23 -6.00 3.18
N GLY A 6 -7.37 -4.67 3.20
CA GLY A 6 -8.67 -4.03 3.04
C GLY A 6 -9.12 -3.95 1.59
N ARG A 7 -10.42 -4.18 1.33
CA ARG A 7 -11.06 -4.11 0.00
C ARG A 7 -10.98 -2.74 -0.70
N GLY A 8 -10.74 -1.66 0.06
CA GLY A 8 -10.56 -0.32 -0.53
C GLY A 8 -11.83 0.34 -1.06
N GLU A 9 -13.02 -0.10 -0.64
CA GLU A 9 -14.32 0.27 -1.23
C GLU A 9 -14.59 1.78 -1.35
N ARG A 10 -14.07 2.60 -0.44
CA ARG A 10 -14.21 4.07 -0.48
C ARG A 10 -13.46 4.74 -1.65
N MET A 11 -12.51 4.04 -2.26
CA MET A 11 -11.68 4.53 -3.36
C MET A 11 -12.09 3.94 -4.72
N ARG A 12 -13.25 3.28 -4.79
CA ARG A 12 -13.80 2.83 -6.08
C ARG A 12 -14.06 4.03 -7.01
N PRO A 13 -13.90 3.87 -8.33
CA PRO A 13 -13.61 2.63 -9.06
C PRO A 13 -12.11 2.26 -9.09
N LEU A 14 -11.22 3.09 -8.54
CA LEU A 14 -9.77 2.87 -8.62
C LEU A 14 -9.36 1.51 -8.06
N THR A 15 -10.09 1.03 -7.03
CA THR A 15 -9.78 -0.22 -6.34
C THR A 15 -10.45 -1.48 -6.90
N ASP A 16 -11.26 -1.35 -7.97
CA ASP A 16 -11.96 -2.50 -8.55
C ASP A 16 -10.99 -3.48 -9.22
N ARG A 17 -9.86 -2.97 -9.75
CA ARG A 17 -8.83 -3.77 -10.45
C ARG A 17 -7.42 -3.62 -9.89
N THR A 18 -7.25 -2.79 -8.87
CA THR A 18 -5.94 -2.53 -8.25
C THR A 18 -6.13 -2.35 -6.74
N PRO A 19 -5.47 -3.15 -5.88
CA PRO A 19 -5.62 -2.96 -4.44
C PRO A 19 -5.09 -1.57 -4.03
N LYS A 20 -5.75 -0.91 -3.06
CA LYS A 20 -5.39 0.43 -2.57
C LYS A 20 -3.87 0.66 -2.41
N PRO A 21 -3.10 -0.24 -1.80
CA PRO A 21 -1.68 -0.02 -1.58
C PRO A 21 -0.84 0.10 -2.87
N LEU A 22 -1.33 -0.43 -3.99
CA LEU A 22 -0.69 -0.38 -5.30
C LEU A 22 -1.18 0.77 -6.19
N LEU A 23 -2.16 1.56 -5.74
CA LEU A 23 -2.61 2.72 -6.49
C LEU A 23 -1.45 3.71 -6.69
N PRO A 24 -1.24 4.23 -7.90
CA PRO A 24 -0.17 5.18 -8.16
C PRO A 24 -0.49 6.55 -7.55
N VAL A 25 0.46 7.11 -6.82
CA VAL A 25 0.44 8.49 -6.33
C VAL A 25 1.74 9.14 -6.77
N ARG A 26 1.65 10.10 -7.70
CA ARG A 26 2.80 10.75 -8.34
C ARG A 26 3.81 9.74 -8.93
N GLY A 27 3.30 8.74 -9.66
CA GLY A 27 4.12 7.70 -10.30
C GLY A 27 4.65 6.61 -9.37
N LYS A 28 4.35 6.66 -8.06
CA LYS A 28 4.83 5.71 -7.05
C LYS A 28 3.66 5.04 -6.32
N PRO A 29 3.66 3.71 -6.13
CA PRO A 29 2.62 3.02 -5.37
C PRO A 29 2.40 3.63 -3.98
N LEU A 30 1.14 3.78 -3.58
CA LEU A 30 0.73 4.41 -2.33
C LEU A 30 1.47 3.84 -1.11
N MET A 31 1.67 2.53 -1.03
CA MET A 31 2.36 1.87 0.08
C MET A 31 3.83 2.28 0.23
N LEU A 32 4.50 2.66 -0.86
CA LEU A 32 5.93 2.96 -0.81
C LEU A 32 6.23 4.31 -0.14
N TRP A 33 5.25 5.20 0.01
CA TRP A 33 5.44 6.47 0.74
C TRP A 33 5.76 6.25 2.23
N PRO A 34 4.92 5.54 3.01
CA PRO A 34 5.25 5.24 4.40
C PRO A 34 6.42 4.26 4.53
N LEU A 35 6.61 3.32 3.59
CA LEU A 35 7.75 2.40 3.64
C LEU A 35 9.08 3.11 3.46
N ASP A 36 9.17 4.11 2.57
CA ASP A 36 10.40 4.88 2.40
C ASP A 36 10.71 5.74 3.64
N ALA A 37 9.69 6.31 4.28
CA ALA A 37 9.86 7.01 5.55
C ALA A 37 10.39 6.07 6.65
N LEU A 38 9.86 4.86 6.75
CA LEU A 38 10.35 3.84 7.70
C LEU A 38 11.76 3.34 7.35
N ARG A 39 12.08 3.21 6.06
CA ARG A 39 13.42 2.84 5.60
C ARG A 39 14.44 3.92 5.94
N ALA A 40 14.07 5.19 5.80
CA ALA A 40 14.89 6.33 6.19
C ALA A 40 15.15 6.37 7.71
N SER A 41 14.23 5.86 8.54
CA SER A 41 14.45 5.69 9.98
C SER A 41 15.20 4.41 10.38
N GLY A 42 15.79 3.69 9.43
CA GLY A 42 16.65 2.54 9.69
C GLY A 42 15.94 1.18 9.67
N HIS A 43 14.64 1.12 9.42
CA HIS A 43 13.94 -0.16 9.30
C HIS A 43 14.39 -0.90 8.04
N ARG A 44 14.74 -2.18 8.19
CA ARG A 44 15.24 -3.04 7.09
C ARG A 44 14.29 -4.16 6.71
N ARG A 45 13.39 -4.56 7.60
CA ARG A 45 12.46 -5.67 7.40
C ARG A 45 11.03 -5.18 7.47
N PHE A 46 10.26 -5.52 6.44
CA PHE A 46 8.86 -5.19 6.33
C PHE A 46 8.05 -6.46 6.13
N VAL A 47 6.92 -6.54 6.81
CA VAL A 47 5.93 -7.60 6.63
C VAL A 47 4.67 -6.94 6.15
N VAL A 48 4.10 -7.43 5.06
CA VAL A 48 2.85 -6.92 4.49
C VAL A 48 1.81 -8.02 4.57
N ASN A 49 0.71 -7.75 5.26
CA ASN A 49 -0.48 -8.58 5.19
C ASN A 49 -1.23 -8.21 3.91
N THR A 50 -1.35 -9.15 2.99
CA THR A 50 -2.05 -8.99 1.71
C THR A 50 -3.38 -9.73 1.74
N ALA A 51 -4.41 -9.06 1.22
CA ALA A 51 -5.66 -9.68 0.80
C ALA A 51 -6.33 -8.73 -0.20
N TRP A 52 -6.91 -9.27 -1.26
CA TRP A 52 -7.66 -8.53 -2.26
C TRP A 52 -8.38 -9.54 -3.14
N LEU A 53 -9.67 -9.28 -3.40
CA LEU A 53 -10.62 -10.06 -4.23
C LEU A 53 -10.33 -11.56 -4.38
#